data_AF-A0A167YZM8-F1
#
_entry.id   AF-A0A167YZM8-F1
#
_cell.length_a   1.000
_cell.length_b   1.000
_cell.length_c   1.000
_cell.angle_alpha   90.00
_cell.angle_beta   90.00
_cell.angle_gamma   90.00
#
_symmetry.space_group_name_H-M   'P 1'
#
loop_
_entity.id
_entity.type
_entity.pdbx_description
1 polymer ?
#
loop_
_entity_poly.entity_id
_entity_poly.type
_entity_poly.pdbx_seq_one_letter_code
_entity_poly.pdbx_strand_id
1 'polypeptide(L)'
;MATAKPTETFVGEPAFRTEPPWYVCTVKTERPLPHRVGHGSVSYRLTIDAENGRAYAQLASDADRLAFMQAHADEVRRSAEPDSTFYHDHDAGKRYILYKGTPEYEGLQALSQADGRLWWPEGTPEAEAVVAYFKTHAHEVRNVPARLA
;
A
#
# COMPACT_ATOMS: atom_id res chain seq x y z
N MET A 1 6.71 30.01 -9.67
CA MET A 1 5.45 29.27 -9.41
C MET A 1 5.72 28.24 -8.34
N ALA A 2 5.13 28.40 -7.14
CA ALA A 2 5.22 27.38 -6.11
C ALA A 2 4.27 26.24 -6.51
N THR A 3 4.82 25.08 -6.88
CA THR A 3 4.04 23.83 -6.93
C THR A 3 3.56 23.56 -5.52
N ALA A 4 2.26 23.72 -5.29
CA ALA A 4 1.62 23.31 -4.04
C ALA A 4 2.04 21.86 -3.77
N LYS A 5 2.58 21.61 -2.57
CA LYS A 5 2.83 20.23 -2.14
C LYS A 5 1.49 19.49 -2.25
N PRO A 6 1.44 18.28 -2.84
CA PRO A 6 0.21 17.53 -2.88
C PRO A 6 -0.31 17.36 -1.45
N THR A 7 -1.51 17.87 -1.19
CA THR A 7 -2.18 17.72 0.10
C THR A 7 -2.49 16.24 0.27
N GLU A 8 -1.71 15.55 1.11
CA GLU A 8 -2.00 14.18 1.52
C GLU A 8 -3.28 14.22 2.37
N THR A 9 -4.35 13.57 1.92
CA THR A 9 -5.59 13.44 2.70
C THR A 9 -5.45 12.24 3.62
N PHE A 10 -5.49 12.45 4.94
CA PHE A 10 -5.51 11.33 5.89
C PHE A 10 -6.88 10.68 5.92
N VAL A 11 -6.91 9.35 5.92
CA VAL A 11 -8.14 8.57 5.91
C VAL A 11 -8.09 7.50 6.99
N GLY A 12 -9.14 7.44 7.80
CA GLY A 12 -9.21 6.53 8.94
C GLY A 12 -8.41 7.02 10.16
N GLU A 13 -8.45 6.20 11.21
CA GLU A 13 -7.81 6.52 12.49
C GLU A 13 -6.30 6.21 12.47
N PRO A 14 -5.47 7.03 13.15
CA PRO A 14 -4.05 6.76 13.33
C PRO A 14 -3.83 5.49 14.18
N ALA A 15 -2.91 4.63 13.74
CA ALA A 15 -2.53 3.42 14.48
C ALA A 15 -1.21 3.66 15.23
N PHE A 16 -1.28 3.71 16.57
CA PHE A 16 -0.12 3.87 17.43
C PHE A 16 0.38 2.53 17.98
N ARG A 17 1.70 2.37 18.03
CA ARG A 17 2.34 1.20 18.64
C ARG A 17 3.75 1.51 19.09
N THR A 18 4.28 0.64 19.94
CA THR A 18 5.66 0.69 20.41
C THR A 18 6.43 -0.49 19.79
N GLU A 19 7.46 -0.19 19.01
CA GLU A 19 8.37 -1.13 18.36
C GLU A 19 9.80 -0.77 18.79
N PRO A 20 10.32 -1.26 19.94
CA PRO A 20 11.64 -0.85 20.43
C PRO A 20 12.73 -0.91 19.33
N PRO A 21 13.50 0.17 19.11
CA PRO A 21 13.64 1.38 19.96
C PRO A 21 12.67 2.55 19.65
N TRP A 22 11.55 2.30 18.97
CA TRP A 22 10.67 3.32 18.39
C TRP A 22 9.27 3.36 19.01
N TYR A 23 8.72 4.57 19.16
CA TYR A 23 7.29 4.81 19.03
C TYR A 23 6.95 4.98 17.55
N VAL A 24 5.85 4.37 17.11
CA VAL A 24 5.41 4.40 15.71
C VAL A 24 3.94 4.81 15.62
N CYS A 25 3.65 5.76 14.75
CA CYS A 25 2.29 6.09 14.32
C CYS A 25 2.18 5.85 12.81
N THR A 26 1.20 5.06 12.39
CA THR A 26 0.88 4.87 10.97
C THR A 26 -0.48 5.47 10.68
N VAL A 27 -0.54 6.36 9.68
CA VAL A 27 -1.77 6.99 9.20
C VAL A 27 -1.98 6.57 7.75
N LYS A 28 -3.19 6.14 7.38
CA LYS A 28 -3.49 5.87 5.97
C LYS A 28 -3.74 7.18 5.23
N THR A 29 -3.31 7.23 3.98
CA THR A 29 -3.43 8.39 3.11
C THR A 29 -4.19 8.03 1.86
N GLU A 30 -5.06 8.93 1.41
CA GLU A 30 -5.59 8.92 0.06
C GLU A 30 -4.76 9.84 -0.83
N ARG A 31 -4.49 9.36 -2.04
CA ARG A 31 -3.86 10.14 -3.10
C ARG A 31 -4.81 10.19 -4.29
N PRO A 32 -5.22 11.39 -4.75
CA PRO A 32 -5.96 11.50 -5.99
C PRO A 32 -5.08 11.04 -7.17
N LEU A 33 -5.57 10.09 -7.95
CA LEU A 33 -5.00 9.65 -9.23
C LEU A 33 -5.98 10.00 -10.36
N PRO A 34 -5.53 10.12 -11.63
CA PRO A 34 -6.36 10.61 -12.74
C PRO A 34 -7.69 9.85 -12.95
N HIS A 35 -7.80 8.61 -12.47
CA HIS A 35 -8.98 7.75 -12.65
C HIS A 35 -9.47 7.06 -11.36
N ARG A 36 -8.89 7.37 -10.19
CA ARG A 36 -9.26 6.74 -8.90
C ARG A 36 -8.57 7.41 -7.71
N VAL A 37 -8.87 6.93 -6.51
CA VAL A 37 -8.09 7.21 -5.31
C VAL A 37 -7.06 6.09 -5.10
N GLY A 38 -5.78 6.44 -5.05
CA GLY A 38 -4.73 5.54 -4.58
C GLY A 38 -4.67 5.56 -3.06
N HIS A 39 -4.41 4.41 -2.44
CA HIS A 39 -4.22 4.32 -1.00
C HIS A 39 -2.73 4.21 -0.67
N GLY A 40 -2.36 4.76 0.47
CA GLY A 40 -1.01 4.70 1.00
C GLY A 40 -1.02 4.81 2.51
N SER A 41 0.16 4.86 3.10
CA SER A 41 0.32 5.19 4.49
C SER A 41 1.58 6.01 4.72
N VAL A 42 1.52 6.87 5.74
CA VAL A 42 2.67 7.58 6.28
C VAL A 42 2.92 7.00 7.68
N SER A 43 4.14 6.58 7.95
CA SER A 43 4.57 6.13 9.27
C SER A 43 5.58 7.09 9.85
N TYR A 44 5.24 7.68 10.99
CA TYR A 44 6.10 8.52 11.81
C TYR A 44 6.79 7.66 12.87
N ARG A 45 8.08 7.85 13.08
CA ARG A 45 8.86 7.14 14.09
C ARG A 45 9.64 8.09 14.97
N LEU A 46 9.64 7.77 16.26
CA LEU A 46 10.29 8.57 17.29
C LEU A 46 11.07 7.64 18.23
N THR A 47 12.34 7.96 18.47
CA THR A 47 13.22 7.17 19.34
C THR A 47 12.75 7.30 20.79
N ILE A 48 12.49 6.18 21.46
CA ILE A 48 11.93 6.17 22.83
C ILE A 48 12.86 6.90 23.82
N ASP A 49 14.17 6.62 23.74
CA ASP A 49 15.16 7.15 24.70
C ASP A 49 15.66 8.56 24.36
N ALA A 50 15.15 9.19 23.29
CA ALA A 50 15.45 10.58 22.98
C ALA A 50 14.61 11.55 23.83
N GLU A 51 15.01 12.82 23.87
CA GLU A 51 14.25 13.89 24.56
C GLU A 51 12.80 13.95 24.07
N ASN A 52 12.60 13.95 22.76
CA ASN A 52 11.28 13.95 22.15
C ASN A 52 10.50 12.66 22.48
N GLY A 53 11.16 11.50 22.56
CA GLY A 53 10.53 10.24 22.95
C GLY A 53 9.98 10.26 24.38
N ARG A 54 10.75 10.82 25.32
CA ARG A 54 10.29 11.02 26.70
C ARG A 54 9.14 12.02 26.79
N ALA A 55 9.18 13.10 26.02
CA ALA A 55 8.09 14.08 25.94
C ALA A 55 6.82 13.44 25.36
N TYR A 56 6.95 12.67 24.29
CA TYR A 56 5.85 11.93 23.67
C TYR A 56 5.16 10.97 24.65
N ALA A 57 5.93 10.29 25.50
CA ALA A 57 5.39 9.35 26.49
C ALA A 57 4.44 10.00 27.52
N GLN A 58 4.51 11.32 27.72
CA GLN A 58 3.64 12.07 28.63
C GLN A 58 2.32 12.51 27.98
N LEU A 59 2.14 12.32 26.67
CA LEU A 59 0.94 12.73 25.95
C LEU A 59 -0.22 11.77 26.22
N ALA A 60 -1.36 12.34 26.60
CA ALA A 60 -2.54 11.59 27.05
C ALA A 60 -3.52 11.26 25.91
N SER A 61 -3.54 12.05 24.83
CA SER A 61 -4.49 11.86 23.73
C SER A 61 -3.80 11.46 22.43
N ASP A 62 -4.50 10.68 21.63
CA ASP A 62 -4.04 10.25 20.30
C ASP A 62 -3.94 11.43 19.31
N ALA A 63 -4.76 12.45 19.47
CA ALA A 63 -4.66 13.69 18.70
C ALA A 63 -3.35 14.44 18.99
N ASP A 64 -2.99 14.58 20.27
CA ASP A 64 -1.73 15.23 20.67
C ASP A 64 -0.52 14.40 20.25
N ARG A 65 -0.60 13.07 20.40
CA ARG A 65 0.45 12.13 19.95
C ARG A 65 0.69 12.23 18.45
N LEU A 66 -0.36 12.27 17.63
CA LEU A 66 -0.23 12.42 16.19
C LEU A 66 0.41 13.76 15.84
N ALA A 67 -0.10 14.86 16.40
CA ALA A 67 0.43 16.21 16.16
C ALA A 67 1.91 16.31 16.56
N PHE A 68 2.28 15.73 17.70
CA PHE A 68 3.65 15.69 18.18
C PHE A 68 4.55 14.89 17.23
N MET A 69 4.14 13.69 16.81
CA MET A 69 4.91 12.89 15.86
C MET A 69 5.04 13.54 14.50
N GLN A 70 4.01 14.23 14.00
CA GLN A 70 4.09 15.01 12.76
C GLN A 70 5.13 16.12 12.83
N ALA A 71 5.32 16.74 14.00
CA ALA A 71 6.27 17.83 14.21
C ALA A 71 7.69 17.35 14.56
N HIS A 72 7.83 16.23 15.26
CA HIS A 72 9.07 15.84 15.94
C HIS A 72 9.62 14.46 15.57
N ALA A 73 9.00 13.73 14.63
CA ALA A 73 9.49 12.41 14.23
C ALA A 73 10.95 12.45 13.73
N ASP A 74 11.74 11.49 14.19
CA ASP A 74 13.10 11.27 13.71
C ASP A 74 13.09 10.70 12.28
N GLU A 75 12.06 9.91 11.95
CA GLU A 75 11.89 9.29 10.64
C GLU A 75 10.43 9.34 10.17
N VAL A 76 10.24 9.70 8.90
CA VAL A 76 8.94 9.66 8.22
C VAL A 76 9.04 8.74 7.01
N ARG A 77 8.36 7.59 7.06
CA ARG A 77 8.27 6.64 5.97
C ARG A 77 6.95 6.82 5.22
N ARG A 78 7.02 6.85 3.90
CA ARG A 78 5.84 6.84 3.04
C ARG A 78 5.79 5.53 2.28
N SER A 79 4.66 4.85 2.38
CA SER A 79 4.38 3.63 1.64
C SER A 79 3.18 3.90 0.75
N ALA A 80 3.37 3.75 -0.56
CA ALA A 80 2.23 3.65 -1.46
C ALA A 80 1.77 2.19 -1.43
N GLU A 81 0.47 1.95 -1.22
CA GLU A 81 -0.04 0.64 -1.60
C GLU A 81 -0.01 0.55 -3.12
N PRO A 82 0.42 -0.59 -3.68
CA PRO A 82 0.26 -0.84 -5.10
C PRO A 82 -1.21 -0.63 -5.42
N ASP A 83 -1.46 0.32 -6.29
CA ASP A 83 -2.79 0.65 -6.78
C ASP A 83 -3.28 -0.48 -7.71
N SER A 84 -2.42 -1.40 -8.10
CA SER A 84 -2.73 -2.51 -8.98
C SER A 84 -2.16 -3.82 -8.47
N THR A 85 -2.77 -4.90 -8.93
CA THR A 85 -2.17 -6.24 -8.95
C THR A 85 -1.91 -6.63 -10.41
N PHE A 86 -1.00 -7.56 -10.64
CA PHE A 86 -0.64 -7.96 -11.99
C PHE A 86 -0.25 -9.43 -12.09
N TYR A 87 -0.40 -9.98 -13.28
CA TYR A 87 0.15 -11.28 -13.68
C TYR A 87 1.19 -11.08 -14.79
N HIS A 88 2.36 -11.73 -14.67
CA HIS A 88 3.36 -11.80 -15.73
C HIS A 88 3.20 -13.12 -16.48
N ASP A 89 2.87 -13.00 -17.75
CA ASP A 89 2.93 -14.09 -18.71
C ASP A 89 4.29 -14.01 -19.40
N HIS A 90 5.25 -14.79 -18.92
CA HIS A 90 6.61 -14.79 -19.44
C HIS A 90 6.68 -15.34 -20.87
N ASP A 91 5.86 -16.35 -21.20
CA ASP A 91 5.82 -16.96 -22.52
C ASP A 91 5.26 -16.01 -23.58
N ALA A 92 4.23 -15.24 -23.21
CA ALA A 92 3.66 -14.21 -24.08
C ALA A 92 4.44 -12.88 -24.04
N GLY A 93 5.39 -12.71 -23.12
CA GLY A 93 6.09 -11.44 -22.88
C GLY A 93 5.15 -10.31 -22.43
N LYS A 94 4.11 -10.63 -21.66
CA LYS A 94 3.03 -9.70 -21.29
C LYS A 94 2.85 -9.55 -19.79
N ARG A 95 2.38 -8.37 -19.40
CA ARG A 95 1.93 -8.05 -18.04
C ARG A 95 0.48 -7.61 -18.10
N TYR A 96 -0.38 -8.36 -17.42
CA TYR A 96 -1.81 -8.10 -17.28
C TYR A 96 -2.05 -7.39 -15.95
N ILE A 97 -2.64 -6.21 -15.98
CA ILE A 97 -2.77 -5.33 -14.81
C ILE A 97 -4.25 -5.16 -14.47
N LEU A 98 -4.58 -5.41 -13.19
CA LEU A 98 -5.88 -5.14 -12.61
C LEU A 98 -5.75 -4.04 -11.55
N TYR A 99 -6.62 -3.05 -11.64
CA TYR A 99 -6.66 -1.90 -10.75
C TYR A 99 -7.45 -2.22 -9.48
N LYS A 100 -6.84 -2.05 -8.30
CA LYS A 100 -7.54 -2.13 -7.01
C LYS A 100 -8.72 -1.15 -6.95
N GLY A 101 -9.75 -1.55 -6.21
CA GLY A 101 -10.99 -0.77 -6.03
C GLY A 101 -11.94 -0.82 -7.22
N THR A 102 -11.76 -1.78 -8.13
CA THR A 102 -12.63 -2.01 -9.28
C THR A 102 -13.41 -3.33 -9.11
N PRO A 103 -14.58 -3.48 -9.75
CA PRO A 103 -15.32 -4.75 -9.72
C PRO A 103 -14.49 -5.94 -10.17
N GLU A 104 -13.59 -5.76 -11.14
CA GLU A 104 -12.70 -6.82 -11.62
C GLU A 104 -11.67 -7.22 -10.55
N TYR A 105 -11.18 -6.27 -9.75
CA TYR A 105 -10.31 -6.59 -8.62
C TYR A 105 -11.05 -7.36 -7.52
N GLU A 106 -12.29 -6.97 -7.19
CA GLU A 106 -13.12 -7.69 -6.23
C GLU A 106 -13.47 -9.10 -6.71
N GLY A 107 -13.75 -9.25 -8.02
CA GLY A 107 -13.96 -10.56 -8.63
C GLY A 107 -12.71 -11.45 -8.57
N LEU A 108 -11.52 -10.87 -8.70
CA LEU A 108 -10.27 -11.59 -8.46
C LEU A 108 -10.10 -11.99 -6.98
N GLN A 109 -10.50 -11.14 -6.02
CA GLN A 109 -10.43 -11.47 -4.59
C GLN A 109 -11.33 -12.67 -4.23
N ALA A 110 -12.46 -12.85 -4.92
CA ALA A 110 -13.31 -14.03 -4.75
C ALA A 110 -12.62 -15.35 -5.14
N LEU A 111 -11.56 -15.28 -5.94
CA LEU A 111 -10.75 -16.44 -6.27
C LEU A 111 -9.69 -16.74 -5.20
N SER A 112 -9.36 -15.79 -4.31
CA SER A 112 -8.27 -15.88 -3.31
C SER A 112 -8.40 -17.03 -2.31
N GLN A 113 -7.26 -17.47 -1.77
CA GLN A 113 -7.22 -18.37 -0.62
C GLN A 113 -7.85 -17.72 0.62
N ALA A 114 -8.22 -18.53 1.61
CA ALA A 114 -8.83 -18.04 2.85
C ALA A 114 -7.93 -17.05 3.63
N ASP A 115 -6.61 -17.10 3.41
CA ASP A 115 -5.63 -16.16 3.98
C ASP A 115 -5.40 -14.90 3.12
N GLY A 116 -6.18 -14.74 2.04
CA GLY A 116 -6.11 -13.63 1.10
C GLY A 116 -5.01 -13.75 0.04
N ARG A 117 -4.28 -14.87 -0.03
CA ARG A 117 -3.26 -15.09 -1.07
C ARG A 117 -3.91 -15.45 -2.40
N LEU A 118 -3.38 -14.86 -3.47
CA LEU A 118 -3.78 -15.14 -4.86
C LEU A 118 -2.88 -16.17 -5.56
N TRP A 119 -1.99 -16.85 -4.84
CA TRP A 119 -0.98 -17.71 -5.44
C TRP A 119 -1.15 -19.15 -4.98
N TRP A 120 -1.68 -20.00 -5.86
CA TRP A 120 -1.71 -21.46 -5.73
C TRP A 120 -0.45 -22.05 -6.37
N PRO A 121 -0.11 -23.32 -6.04
CA PRO A 121 0.92 -24.03 -6.78
C PRO A 121 0.66 -23.97 -8.29
N GLU A 122 1.71 -23.78 -9.08
CA GLU A 122 1.58 -23.75 -10.54
C GLU A 122 1.00 -25.06 -11.07
N GLY A 123 0.11 -24.96 -12.06
CA GLY A 123 -0.55 -26.11 -12.67
C GLY A 123 -1.78 -26.66 -11.92
N THR A 124 -2.25 -26.00 -10.84
CA THR A 124 -3.56 -26.33 -10.27
C THR A 124 -4.69 -25.61 -11.02
N PRO A 125 -5.93 -26.16 -11.02
CA PRO A 125 -7.07 -25.50 -11.63
C PRO A 125 -7.33 -24.08 -11.10
N GLU A 126 -7.05 -23.83 -9.82
CA GLU A 126 -7.19 -22.50 -9.20
C GLU A 126 -6.14 -21.52 -9.72
N ALA A 127 -4.88 -21.96 -9.85
CA ALA A 127 -3.83 -21.16 -10.46
C ALA A 127 -4.20 -20.78 -11.89
N GLU A 128 -4.68 -21.74 -12.70
CA GLU A 128 -5.11 -21.51 -14.07
C GLU A 128 -6.33 -20.58 -14.15
N ALA A 129 -7.30 -20.71 -13.23
CA ALA A 129 -8.47 -19.83 -13.16
C ALA A 129 -8.07 -18.38 -12.88
N VAL A 130 -7.14 -18.15 -11.96
CA VAL A 130 -6.63 -16.81 -11.65
C VAL A 130 -5.88 -16.21 -12.84
N VAL A 131 -5.05 -17.00 -13.52
CA VAL A 131 -4.37 -16.56 -14.75
C VAL A 131 -5.37 -16.21 -15.85
N ALA A 132 -6.37 -17.06 -16.09
CA ALA A 132 -7.42 -16.80 -17.08
C ALA A 132 -8.21 -15.53 -16.73
N TYR A 133 -8.48 -15.31 -15.44
CA TYR A 133 -9.15 -14.10 -14.96
C TYR A 133 -8.36 -12.84 -15.31
N PHE A 134 -7.05 -12.82 -14.99
CA PHE A 134 -6.17 -11.71 -15.38
C PHE A 134 -6.17 -11.46 -16.89
N LYS A 135 -6.07 -12.52 -17.71
CA LYS A 135 -6.04 -12.40 -19.17
C LYS A 135 -7.34 -11.85 -19.76
N THR A 136 -8.47 -12.10 -19.11
CA THR A 136 -9.81 -11.72 -19.58
C THR A 136 -10.22 -10.33 -19.10
N HIS A 137 -9.85 -9.97 -17.88
CA HIS A 137 -10.39 -8.79 -17.20
C HIS A 137 -9.39 -7.65 -17.00
N ALA A 138 -8.12 -7.81 -17.41
CA ALA A 138 -7.10 -6.77 -17.25
C ALA A 138 -7.56 -5.41 -17.80
N HIS A 139 -7.43 -4.36 -16.99
CA HIS A 139 -7.63 -2.98 -17.41
C HIS A 139 -6.53 -2.52 -18.36
N GLU A 140 -5.32 -3.05 -18.19
CA GLU A 140 -4.17 -2.74 -19.03
C GLU A 140 -3.32 -3.97 -19.30
N VAL A 141 -2.86 -4.10 -20.54
CA VAL A 141 -1.89 -5.12 -20.95
C VAL A 141 -0.64 -4.41 -21.45
N ARG A 142 0.49 -4.65 -20.79
CA ARG A 142 1.80 -4.09 -21.17
C ARG A 142 2.68 -5.17 -21.76
N ASN A 143 3.44 -4.83 -22.79
CA ASN A 143 4.58 -5.65 -23.19
C ASN A 143 5.65 -5.53 -22.11
N VAL A 144 6.17 -6.67 -21.66
CA VAL A 144 7.34 -6.71 -20.79
C VAL A 144 8.55 -6.77 -21.73
N PRO A 145 9.50 -5.83 -21.62
CA PRO A 145 10.72 -5.93 -22.40
C PRO A 145 11.32 -7.31 -22.17
N ALA A 146 11.60 -8.04 -23.25
CA ALA A 146 12.45 -9.21 -23.14
C ALA A 146 13.70 -8.75 -22.38
N ARG A 147 13.98 -9.35 -21.20
CA ARG A 147 15.29 -9.14 -20.58
C ARG A 147 16.29 -9.42 -21.70
N LEU A 148 17.18 -8.45 -21.96
CA LEU A 148 18.40 -8.71 -22.72
C LEU A 148 19.01 -9.95 -22.07
N ALA A 149 18.92 -11.06 -22.80
CA ALA A 149 19.45 -12.35 -22.38
C ALA A 149 20.96 -12.25 -22.18
#